data_AF-A0A117RYL7-F1
#
_entry.id   AF-A0A117RYL7-F1
#
_cell.length_a   1.000
_cell.length_b   1.000
_cell.length_c   1.000
_cell.angle_alpha   90.00
_cell.angle_beta   90.00
_cell.angle_gamma   90.00
#
_symmetry.space_group_name_H-M   'P 1'
#
loop_
_entity.id
_entity.type
_entity.pdbx_description
1 polymer ?
#
loop_
_entity_poly.entity_id
_entity_poly.type
_entity_poly.pdbx_seq_one_letter_code
_entity_poly.pdbx_strand_id
1 'polypeptide(L)' 'MSCGHCKATLTKAIGDLDGVTGVDVDLGRGHVTVTGAAQPDDALIAEVVDEAGYELTGRA' A
#
# COMPACT_ATOMS: atom_id res chain seq x y z
N MET A 1 -12.47 -1.33 -15.51
CA MET A 1 -11.95 -2.52 -14.81
C MET A 1 -10.53 -2.80 -15.27
N SER A 2 -9.57 -2.01 -14.79
CA SER A 2 -8.16 -2.10 -15.20
C SER A 2 -7.33 -2.45 -13.97
N CYS A 3 -7.39 -3.71 -13.55
CA CYS A 3 -6.72 -4.22 -12.35
C CYS A 3 -5.18 -4.09 -12.37
N GLY A 4 -4.56 -3.83 -13.54
CA GLY A 4 -3.13 -3.57 -13.64
C GLY A 4 -2.70 -2.19 -13.11
N HIS A 5 -3.51 -1.15 -13.34
CA HIS A 5 -3.22 0.20 -12.83
C HIS A 5 -3.33 0.25 -11.31
N CYS A 6 -4.31 -0.45 -10.74
CA CYS A 6 -4.54 -0.54 -9.30
C CYS A 6 -3.29 -0.98 -8.53
N LYS A 7 -2.66 -2.08 -8.97
CA LYS A 7 -1.43 -2.60 -8.36
C LYS A 7 -0.27 -1.61 -8.51
N ALA A 8 -0.06 -1.10 -9.72
CA ALA A 8 1.04 -0.17 -9.98
C ALA A 8 0.92 1.13 -9.17
N THR A 9 -0.30 1.67 -9.07
CA THR A 9 -0.58 2.87 -8.27
C THR A 9 -0.31 2.62 -6.78
N LEU A 10 -0.82 1.54 -6.20
CA LEU A 10 -0.60 1.23 -4.78
C LEU A 10 0.88 0.97 -4.46
N THR A 11 1.57 0.18 -5.30
CA THR A 11 2.99 -0.10 -5.12
C THR A 11 3.82 1.19 -5.15
N LYS A 12 3.50 2.11 -6.06
CA LYS A 12 4.21 3.38 -6.16
C LYS A 12 3.89 4.30 -4.98
N ALA A 13 2.61 4.51 -4.70
CA ALA A 13 2.15 5.42 -3.64
C ALA A 13 2.71 5.03 -2.26
N ILE A 14 2.63 3.75 -1.91
CA ILE A 14 3.15 3.25 -0.63
C ILE A 14 4.68 3.17 -0.65
N GLY A 15 5.28 2.86 -1.80
CA GLY A 15 6.73 2.76 -1.96
C GLY A 15 7.46 4.10 -1.87
N ASP A 16 6.77 5.20 -2.14
CA ASP A 16 7.30 6.57 -2.02
C ASP A 16 7.29 7.07 -0.55
N LEU A 17 6.72 6.32 0.40
CA LEU A 17 6.74 6.65 1.83
C LEU A 17 8.14 6.43 2.44
N ASP A 18 8.53 7.36 3.31
CA ASP A 18 9.81 7.28 4.03
C ASP A 18 9.90 6.01 4.90
N GLY A 19 11.03 5.31 4.78
CA GLY A 19 11.30 4.09 5.54
C GLY A 19 10.71 2.82 4.92
N VAL A 20 9.91 2.92 3.84
CA VAL A 20 9.48 1.77 3.05
C VAL A 20 10.62 1.29 2.16
N THR A 21 10.86 -0.01 2.18
CA THR A 21 11.92 -0.71 1.44
C THR A 21 11.36 -1.74 0.46
N GLY A 22 10.08 -2.10 0.60
CA GLY A 22 9.39 -3.01 -0.31
C GLY A 22 7.88 -2.96 -0.12
N VAL A 23 7.16 -3.13 -1.23
CA VAL A 23 5.69 -3.20 -1.25
C VAL A 23 5.29 -4.35 -2.18
N ASP A 24 4.52 -5.29 -1.65
CA ASP A 24 3.89 -6.35 -2.45
C ASP A 24 2.36 -6.23 -2.35
N VAL A 25 1.72 -6.13 -3.51
CA VAL A 25 0.26 -6.00 -3.62
C VAL A 25 -0.31 -7.29 -4.19
N ASP A 26 -1.13 -7.95 -3.39
CA ASP A 26 -1.93 -9.13 -3.75
C ASP A 26 -3.40 -8.72 -3.89
N LEU A 27 -3.79 -8.36 -5.11
CA LEU A 27 -5.18 -8.04 -5.44
C LEU A 27 -6.10 -9.26 -5.38
N GLY A 28 -5.56 -10.49 -5.48
CA GLY A 28 -6.34 -11.72 -5.39
C GLY A 28 -6.82 -11.99 -3.98
N ARG A 29 -6.02 -11.60 -2.98
CA ARG A 29 -6.38 -11.67 -1.56
C ARG A 29 -6.87 -10.35 -0.97
N GLY A 30 -6.67 -9.23 -1.67
CA GLY A 30 -6.99 -7.90 -1.14
C GLY A 30 -6.01 -7.46 -0.04
N HIS A 31 -4.75 -7.89 -0.14
CA HIS A 31 -3.73 -7.58 0.86
C HIS A 31 -2.56 -6.80 0.25
N VAL A 32 -1.97 -5.94 1.08
CA VAL A 32 -0.71 -5.26 0.78
C VAL A 32 0.27 -5.57 1.89
N THR A 33 1.44 -6.06 1.50
CA THR A 33 2.57 -6.27 2.41
C THR A 33 3.54 -5.13 2.26
N VAL A 34 3.80 -4.41 3.35
CA VAL A 34 4.76 -3.30 3.39
C VAL A 34 5.96 -3.72 4.23
N THR A 35 7.15 -3.62 3.66
CA THR A 35 8.42 -3.92 4.34
C THR A 35 9.19 -2.62 4.51
N GLY A 36 9.63 -2.32 5.72
CA GLY A 36 10.41 -1.11 6.02
C GLY A 36 11.55 -1.38 6.98
N ALA A 37 12.49 -0.43 7.07
CA ALA A 37 13.59 -0.49 8.03
C ALA A 37 13.11 -0.30 9.48
N ALA A 38 11.99 0.40 9.65
CA ALA A 38 11.24 0.52 10.89
C ALA A 38 9.78 0.12 10.62
N GLN A 39 8.99 0.00 11.69
CA GLN A 39 7.56 -0.24 11.55
C GLN A 39 6.92 0.90 10.74
N PRO A 40 6.26 0.61 9.61
CA PRO A 40 5.61 1.64 8.79
C PRO A 40 4.53 2.37 9.57
N ASP A 41 4.32 3.64 9.25
CA ASP A 41 3.25 4.42 9.85
C ASP A 41 1.91 4.08 9.18
N ASP A 42 1.04 3.40 9.92
CA ASP A 42 -0.29 3.02 9.46
C ASP A 42 -1.14 4.23 9.03
N ALA A 43 -0.96 5.40 9.67
CA ALA A 43 -1.73 6.59 9.33
C ALA A 43 -1.30 7.15 7.98
N LEU A 44 0.02 7.18 7.71
CA LEU A 44 0.53 7.58 6.40
C LEU A 44 0.10 6.58 5.32
N ILE A 45 0.18 5.27 5.59
CA ILE A 45 -0.27 4.25 4.65
C ILE A 45 -1.76 4.43 4.34
N ALA A 46 -2.60 4.62 5.37
CA ALA A 46 -4.03 4.85 5.22
C ALA A 46 -4.34 6.06 4.31
N GLU A 47 -3.61 7.16 4.49
CA GLU A 47 -3.76 8.37 3.68
C GLU A 47 -3.44 8.11 2.20
N VAL A 48 -2.29 7.48 1.90
CA VAL A 48 -1.94 7.25 0.48
C VAL A 48 -2.83 6.22 -0.20
N VAL A 49 -3.34 5.22 0.52
CA VAL A 49 -4.31 4.28 -0.07
C VAL A 49 -5.66 4.95 -0.31
N ASP A 50 -6.11 5.85 0.57
CA ASP A 50 -7.35 6.62 0.39
C ASP A 50 -7.26 7.54 -0.83
N GLU A 51 -6.12 8.24 -1.00
CA GLU A 51 -5.84 9.04 -2.20
C GLU A 51 -5.80 8.18 -3.48
N ALA A 52 -5.35 6.92 -3.36
CA ALA A 52 -5.38 5.96 -4.46
C ALA A 52 -6.79 5.35 -4.71
N GLY A 53 -7.78 5.69 -3.88
CA GLY A 53 -9.17 5.23 -3.96
C GLY A 53 -9.44 3.89 -3.27
N TYR A 54 -8.67 3.56 -2.23
CA TYR A 54 -8.76 2.33 -1.43
C TYR A 54 -8.87 2.64 0.06
N GLU A 55 -9.57 1.78 0.80
CA GLU A 55 -9.70 1.91 2.24
C GLU A 55 -8.80 0.89 2.97
N LEU A 56 -8.01 1.35 3.94
CA LEU A 56 -7.25 0.47 4.82
C LEU A 56 -8.17 -0.06 5.94
N THR A 57 -8.46 -1.36 5.91
CA THR A 57 -9.37 -1.99 6.89
C THR A 57 -8.69 -2.48 8.16
N GLY A 58 -7.36 -2.33 8.27
CA GLY A 58 -6.57 -2.72 9.44
C GLY A 58 -5.36 -3.60 9.12
N ARG A 59 -4.55 -3.85 10.15
CA ARG A 59 -3.38 -4.75 10.11
C ARG A 59 -3.79 -6.18 10.46
N ALA A 60 -3.24 -7.17 9.76
CA ALA A 60 -3.31 -8.58 10.16
C ALA A 60 -2.23 -8.91 11.21
#